data_AF-A0A848L1R1-F1
#
_entry.id   AF-A0A848L1R1-F1
#
_cell.length_a   1.000
_cell.length_b   1.000
_cell.length_c   1.000
_cell.angle_alpha   90.00
_cell.angle_beta   90.00
_cell.angle_gamma   90.00
#
_symmetry.space_group_name_H-M   'P 1'
#
loop_
_entity.id
_entity.type
_entity.pdbx_description
1 polymer ?
#
loop_
_entity_poly.entity_id
_entity_poly.type
_entity_poly.pdbx_seq_one_letter_code
_entity_poly.pdbx_strand_id
1 'polypeptide(L)' 'MSPAASSLSKTLNAPLPDDVAALPPEDLNALDAMLRAALADRATAMDRAIKASLDHAPRLARPAIKKVLGL' A
#
# COMPACT_ATOMS: atom_id res chain seq x y z
N MET A 1 2.38 -22.10 -9.75
CA MET A 1 2.22 -20.63 -9.64
C MET A 1 3.57 -20.00 -9.35
N SER A 2 3.92 -18.92 -10.06
CA SER A 2 5.15 -18.16 -9.84
C SER A 2 5.12 -17.40 -8.50
N PRO A 3 6.27 -17.17 -7.82
CA PRO A 3 6.34 -16.34 -6.61
C PRO A 3 5.74 -14.94 -6.79
N ALA A 4 5.93 -14.34 -7.97
CA ALA A 4 5.39 -13.01 -8.30
C ALA A 4 3.86 -13.00 -8.37
N ALA A 5 3.26 -14.02 -8.99
CA ALA A 5 1.80 -14.16 -9.05
C ALA A 5 1.19 -14.37 -7.64
N SER A 6 1.89 -15.09 -6.75
CA SER A 6 1.48 -15.25 -5.36
C SER A 6 1.54 -13.92 -4.58
N SER A 7 2.58 -13.12 -4.81
CA SER A 7 2.74 -11.78 -4.22
C SER A 7 1.64 -10.83 -4.69
N LEU A 8 1.34 -10.79 -5.99
CA LEU A 8 0.28 -9.97 -6.57
C LEU A 8 -1.10 -10.33 -6.02
N SER A 9 -1.45 -11.61 -5.97
CA SER A 9 -2.75 -12.05 -5.43
C SER A 9 -2.91 -11.69 -3.95
N LYS A 10 -1.85 -11.80 -3.14
CA LYS A 10 -1.86 -11.34 -1.74
C LYS A 10 -2.03 -9.83 -1.65
N THR A 11 -1.32 -9.06 -2.46
CA THR A 11 -1.37 -7.60 -2.46
C THR A 11 -2.75 -7.08 -2.85
N LEU A 12 -3.37 -7.69 -3.85
CA LEU A 12 -4.71 -7.34 -4.32
C LEU A 12 -5.84 -7.91 -3.44
N ASN A 13 -5.49 -8.79 -2.49
CA ASN A 13 -6.43 -9.56 -1.67
C ASN A 13 -7.55 -10.22 -2.51
N ALA A 14 -7.18 -10.69 -3.69
CA ALA A 14 -8.09 -11.24 -4.69
C ALA A 14 -7.38 -12.33 -5.51
N PRO A 15 -8.11 -13.33 -6.04
CA PRO A 15 -7.55 -14.24 -7.02
C PRO A 15 -7.08 -13.46 -8.24
N LEU A 16 -5.90 -13.81 -8.75
CA LEU A 16 -5.35 -13.17 -9.94
C LEU A 16 -6.19 -13.59 -11.16
N PRO A 17 -6.63 -12.66 -12.03
CA PRO A 17 -7.32 -13.02 -13.26
C PRO A 17 -6.45 -13.95 -14.11
N ASP A 18 -7.08 -14.89 -14.81
CA ASP A 18 -6.37 -15.92 -15.59
C ASP A 18 -5.42 -15.30 -16.63
N ASP A 19 -5.83 -14.19 -17.25
CA ASP A 19 -5.02 -13.43 -18.21
C ASP A 19 -3.72 -12.89 -17.59
N VAL A 20 -3.77 -12.49 -16.32
CA VAL A 20 -2.59 -11.98 -15.59
C VAL A 20 -1.73 -13.16 -15.11
N ALA A 21 -2.35 -14.27 -14.71
CA ALA A 21 -1.62 -15.48 -14.31
C ALA A 21 -0.86 -16.13 -15.49
N ALA A 22 -1.33 -15.91 -16.72
CA ALA A 22 -0.69 -16.37 -17.95
C ALA A 22 0.49 -15.49 -18.41
N LEU A 23 0.71 -14.33 -17.78
CA LEU A 23 1.81 -13.44 -18.16
C LEU A 23 3.19 -14.06 -17.91
N PRO A 24 4.19 -13.69 -18.73
CA PRO A 24 5.57 -14.05 -18.49
C PRO A 24 6.06 -13.64 -17.09
N PRO A 25 7.01 -14.38 -16.48
CA PRO A 25 7.54 -14.07 -15.16
C PRO A 25 8.12 -12.65 -15.03
N GLU A 26 8.74 -12.13 -16.09
CA GLU A 26 9.28 -10.78 -16.19
C GLU A 26 8.19 -9.71 -16.05
N ASP A 27 7.06 -9.88 -16.71
CA ASP A 27 5.94 -8.94 -16.68
C ASP A 27 5.25 -8.98 -15.31
N LEU A 28 5.12 -10.18 -14.71
CA LEU A 28 4.61 -10.34 -13.36
C LEU A 28 5.50 -9.65 -12.31
N ASN A 29 6.82 -9.73 -12.47
CA ASN A 29 7.76 -9.04 -11.58
C ASN A 29 7.67 -7.52 -11.74
N ALA A 30 7.55 -7.03 -12.98
CA ALA A 30 7.36 -5.61 -13.25
C ALA A 30 6.06 -5.09 -12.62
N LEU A 31 4.96 -5.83 -12.78
CA LEU A 31 3.67 -5.52 -12.16
C LEU A 31 3.75 -5.49 -10.63
N ASP A 32 4.37 -6.49 -9.99
CA ASP A 32 4.54 -6.53 -8.54
C ASP A 32 5.38 -5.32 -8.06
N ALA A 33 6.44 -4.96 -8.78
CA ALA A 33 7.27 -3.80 -8.46
C ALA A 33 6.50 -2.48 -8.56
N MET A 34 5.73 -2.28 -9.65
CA MET A 34 4.89 -1.10 -9.83
C MET A 34 3.82 -0.99 -8.75
N LEU A 35 3.19 -2.11 -8.38
CA LEU A 35 2.16 -2.15 -7.35
C LEU A 35 2.73 -1.80 -5.97
N ARG A 36 3.91 -2.35 -5.63
CA ARG A 36 4.63 -2.01 -4.38
C ARG A 36 5.00 -0.53 -4.33
N ALA A 37 5.49 0.04 -5.43
CA ALA A 37 5.82 1.46 -5.52
C ALA A 37 4.58 2.33 -5.29
N ALA A 38 3.47 2.04 -5.97
CA ALA A 38 2.21 2.77 -5.81
C ALA A 38 1.67 2.70 -4.37
N LEU A 39 1.81 1.55 -3.70
CA LEU A 39 1.41 1.40 -2.30
C LEU A 39 2.30 2.21 -1.35
N ALA A 40 3.62 2.25 -1.60
CA ALA A 40 4.54 3.08 -0.82
C ALA A 40 4.25 4.58 -1.00
N ASP A 41 3.95 5.01 -2.22
CA ASP A 41 3.56 6.39 -2.51
C ASP A 41 2.24 6.76 -1.83
N ARG A 42 1.25 5.86 -1.86
CA ARG A 42 -0.01 6.04 -1.14
C ARG A 42 0.21 6.14 0.37
N ALA A 43 1.03 5.27 0.95
CA ALA A 43 1.34 5.32 2.38
C ALA A 43 1.99 6.65 2.75
N THR A 44 2.94 7.13 1.95
CA THR A 44 3.60 8.43 2.13
C THR A 44 2.61 9.59 1.99
N ALA A 45 1.70 9.54 1.02
CA ALA A 45 0.66 10.55 0.86
C ALA A 45 -0.30 10.58 2.05
N MET A 46 -0.71 9.40 2.56
CA MET A 46 -1.56 9.29 3.74
C MET A 46 -0.87 9.81 5.01
N ASP A 47 0.40 9.45 5.23
CA ASP A 47 1.18 9.97 6.37
C ASP A 47 1.28 11.50 6.34
N ARG A 48 1.56 12.08 5.17
CA ARG A 48 1.54 13.55 4.99
C ARG A 48 0.17 14.15 5.30
N ALA A 49 -0.91 13.55 4.80
CA ALA A 49 -2.27 14.03 5.07
C ALA A 49 -2.63 13.95 6.57
N ILE A 50 -2.23 12.87 7.26
CA ILE A 50 -2.44 12.72 8.70
C ILE A 50 -1.67 13.79 9.47
N LYS A 51 -0.39 14.01 9.15
CA LYS A 51 0.43 15.06 9.76
C LYS A 51 -0.19 16.45 9.57
N ALA A 52 -0.65 16.76 8.37
CA ALA A 52 -1.34 18.01 8.09
C ALA A 52 -2.66 18.14 8.88
N SER A 53 -3.44 17.05 9.01
CA SER A 53 -4.69 17.07 9.80
C SER A 53 -4.43 17.33 11.29
N LEU A 54 -3.31 16.84 11.84
CA LEU A 54 -2.90 17.08 13.23
C LEU A 54 -2.59 18.56 13.49
N ASP A 55 -2.21 19.32 12.47
CA ASP A 55 -1.99 20.76 12.64
C ASP A 55 -3.28 21.53 12.92
N HIS A 56 -4.43 20.99 12.47
CA HIS A 56 -5.75 21.51 12.79
C HIS A 56 -6.33 20.94 14.11
N ALA A 57 -5.71 19.91 14.69
CA ALA A 57 -6.12 19.36 15.98
C ALA A 57 -5.58 20.20 17.16
N PRO A 58 -6.36 20.37 18.24
CA PRO A 58 -5.89 21.02 19.47
C PRO A 58 -4.59 20.37 19.97
N ARG A 59 -3.57 21.17 20.31
CA ARG A 59 -2.23 20.68 20.65
C ARG A 59 -2.23 19.62 21.76
N LEU A 60 -3.14 19.75 22.72
CA LEU A 60 -3.32 18.81 23.84
C LEU A 60 -3.90 17.45 23.43
N ALA A 61 -4.68 17.39 22.33
CA ALA A 61 -5.29 16.16 21.82
C ALA A 61 -4.39 15.38 20.84
N ARG A 62 -3.40 16.05 20.23
CA ARG A 62 -2.46 15.44 19.26
C ARG A 62 -1.79 14.14 19.74
N PRO A 63 -1.33 14.00 21.01
CA PRO A 63 -0.69 12.77 21.48
C PRO A 63 -1.67 11.59 21.52
N ALA A 64 -2.92 11.83 21.93
CA ALA A 64 -3.95 10.81 21.95
C ALA A 64 -4.33 10.36 20.53
N ILE A 65 -4.44 11.31 19.59
CA ILE A 65 -4.74 11.02 18.19
C ILE A 65 -3.62 10.20 17.54
N LYS A 66 -2.35 10.56 17.77
CA LYS A 66 -1.20 9.77 17.27
C LYS A 66 -1.21 8.34 17.80
N LYS A 67 -1.48 8.17 19.09
CA LYS A 67 -1.55 6.85 19.75
C LYS A 67 -2.65 5.96 19.16
N VAL A 68 -3.81 6.51 18.84
CA VAL A 68 -4.92 5.76 18.19
C VAL A 68 -4.56 5.37 16.75
N LEU A 69 -3.81 6.20 16.04
CA LEU A 69 -3.39 5.96 14.66
C LEU A 69 -2.16 5.05 14.53
N GLY A 70 -1.55 4.62 15.64
CA GLY A 70 -0.34 3.79 15.62
C GLY A 70 0.89 4.51 15.07
N LEU A 71 0.93 5.84 15.18
CA LEU A 71 2.03 6.72 14.75
C LEU A 71 3.02 7.02 15.88
#